data_AF-A0A7C3IYG7-F1
#
_entry.id   AF-A0A7C3IYG7-F1
#
_cell.length_a   1.000
_cell.length_b   1.000
_cell.length_c   1.000
_cell.angle_alpha   90.00
_cell.angle_beta   90.00
_cell.angle_gamma   90.00
#
_symmetry.space_group_name_H-M   'P 1'
#
loop_
_entity.id
_entity.type
_entity.pdbx_description
1 polymer ?
#
loop_
_entity_poly.entity_id
_entity_poly.type
_entity_poly.pdbx_seq_one_letter_code
_entity_poly.pdbx_strand_id
1 'polypeptide(L)'
;MNVVPCPKCSAELPAKGRFCLECGCDLYQAGVRRAPLFGARSLVTLAIAVGILGALVVATRGRLVTSSRELPPEEQVVRGLTSELLALAAEGSYPEIVRRFCRPNSAEFQAIEQTLQEIVRGRGAPGLNIFRASATDDLEEAKKFVERHGTQHPDYVVGLLAALTFQDGALRATLGGAPLGTQRAEDFCAWHLGLAFHRVDARAARIAEVGWRDGPRGEPRLVAIVTYPESPTVVPGVVDPRVLPWRLMSDGAWALAFDSRLCLDEVLDLLLRVKL
;
A
#
# COMPACT_ATOMS: atom_id res chain seq x y z
N MET A 1 44.80 32.74 -54.12
CA MET A 1 45.06 31.85 -52.97
C MET A 1 46.50 32.08 -52.55
N ASN A 2 46.77 32.45 -51.29
CA ASN A 2 48.14 32.70 -50.84
C ASN A 2 48.82 31.36 -50.59
N VAL A 3 49.67 30.94 -51.53
CA VAL A 3 50.49 29.75 -51.40
C VAL A 3 51.74 30.12 -50.61
N VAL A 4 51.98 29.44 -49.49
CA VAL A 4 53.17 29.66 -48.66
C VAL A 4 54.22 28.64 -49.10
N PRO A 5 55.41 29.06 -49.59
CA PRO A 5 56.45 28.14 -50.01
C PRO A 5 57.11 27.48 -48.78
N CYS A 6 57.60 26.25 -48.97
CA CYS A 6 58.37 25.55 -47.96
C CYS A 6 59.70 26.29 -47.68
N PRO A 7 60.06 26.58 -46.43
CA PRO A 7 61.31 27.29 -46.13
C PRO A 7 62.56 26.47 -46.45
N LYS A 8 62.44 25.15 -46.64
CA LYS A 8 63.57 24.26 -46.89
C LYS A 8 63.81 23.95 -48.37
N CYS A 9 62.75 23.71 -49.15
CA CYS A 9 62.87 23.33 -50.57
C CYS A 9 62.08 24.24 -51.52
N SER A 10 61.41 25.28 -51.01
CA SER A 10 60.58 26.23 -51.77
C SER A 10 59.38 25.63 -52.50
N ALA A 11 59.08 24.34 -52.34
CA ALA A 11 57.87 23.72 -52.89
C ALA A 11 56.60 24.34 -52.32
N GLU A 12 55.54 24.41 -53.13
CA GLU A 12 54.24 24.94 -52.75
C GLU A 12 53.55 24.04 -51.71
N LEU A 13 53.12 24.62 -50.58
CA LEU A 13 52.54 23.86 -49.49
C LEU A 13 51.00 23.84 -49.53
N PRO A 14 50.36 22.67 -49.33
CA PRO A 14 48.90 22.60 -49.21
C PRO A 14 48.42 23.29 -47.93
N ALA A 15 47.25 23.94 -47.98
CA ALA A 15 46.74 24.82 -46.92
C ALA A 15 46.63 24.17 -45.52
N LYS A 16 46.56 22.83 -45.41
CA LYS A 16 46.40 22.10 -44.13
C LYS A 16 47.48 21.04 -43.85
N GLY A 17 48.56 20.97 -44.64
CA GLY A 17 49.64 20.00 -44.41
C GLY A 17 50.45 20.27 -43.13
N ARG A 18 50.80 19.22 -42.38
CA ARG A 18 51.73 19.30 -41.24
C ARG A 18 53.20 19.24 -41.70
N PHE A 19 53.47 18.47 -42.74
CA PHE A 19 54.80 18.28 -43.32
C PHE A 19 54.82 18.73 -44.78
N CYS A 20 55.99 19.14 -45.28
CA CYS A 20 56.20 19.31 -46.71
C CYS A 20 56.22 17.94 -47.39
N LEU A 21 55.40 17.75 -48.43
CA LEU A 21 55.28 16.46 -49.12
C LEU A 21 56.52 16.12 -49.95
N GLU A 22 57.30 17.12 -50.37
CA GLU A 22 58.50 16.92 -51.16
C GLU A 22 59.74 16.62 -50.30
N CYS A 23 59.98 17.42 -49.25
CA CYS A 23 61.22 17.31 -48.45
C CYS A 23 61.04 16.79 -47.02
N GLY A 24 59.80 16.51 -46.59
CA GLY A 24 59.49 15.99 -45.25
C GLY A 24 59.63 17.00 -44.10
N CYS A 25 59.88 18.28 -44.36
CA CYS A 25 60.06 19.29 -43.31
C CYS A 25 58.77 19.51 -42.47
N ASP A 26 58.87 19.47 -41.14
CA ASP A 26 57.77 19.80 -40.21
C ASP A 26 57.52 21.32 -40.16
N LEU A 27 56.35 21.73 -40.61
CA LEU A 27 55.97 23.13 -40.78
C LEU A 27 55.62 23.83 -39.45
N TYR A 28 55.32 23.10 -38.39
CA TYR A 28 55.09 23.68 -37.07
C TYR A 28 56.41 23.99 -36.37
N GLN A 29 57.39 23.07 -36.47
CA GLN A 29 58.71 23.29 -35.89
C GLN A 29 59.45 24.43 -36.61
N ALA A 30 59.28 24.54 -37.93
CA ALA A 30 59.81 25.66 -38.73
C ALA A 30 59.10 27.00 -38.48
N GLY A 31 58.11 27.06 -37.58
CA GLY A 31 57.39 28.30 -37.24
C GLY A 31 56.45 28.80 -38.33
N VAL A 32 56.30 28.07 -39.44
CA VAL A 32 55.40 28.42 -40.56
C VAL A 32 53.93 28.28 -40.13
N ARG A 33 53.63 27.41 -39.15
CA ARG A 33 52.29 27.23 -38.60
C ARG A 33 52.28 27.32 -37.09
N ARG A 34 51.28 28.01 -36.54
CA ARG A 34 51.03 28.06 -35.08
C ARG A 34 50.04 26.96 -34.70
N ALA A 35 50.35 26.20 -33.65
CA ALA A 35 49.42 25.22 -33.10
C ALA A 35 48.17 25.93 -32.53
N PRO A 36 46.95 25.39 -32.74
CA PRO A 36 45.77 25.92 -32.09
C PRO A 36 45.89 25.76 -30.57
N LEU A 37 45.73 26.87 -29.83
CA LEU A 37 45.77 26.91 -28.37
C LEU A 37 44.56 26.16 -27.78
N PHE A 38 44.69 24.85 -27.55
CA PHE A 38 43.65 23.99 -26.97
C PHE A 38 43.44 24.17 -25.45
N GLY A 39 44.24 24.99 -24.77
CA GLY A 39 44.24 25.08 -23.30
C GLY A 39 43.08 25.85 -22.65
N ALA A 40 42.49 26.84 -23.33
CA ALA A 40 41.52 27.74 -22.68
C ALA A 40 40.07 27.25 -22.69
N ARG A 41 39.69 26.39 -23.65
CA ARG A 41 38.30 25.90 -23.77
C ARG A 41 37.94 24.87 -22.71
N SER A 42 38.88 24.05 -22.28
CA SER A 42 38.63 22.96 -21.32
C SER A 42 38.23 23.45 -19.93
N LEU A 43 38.80 24.56 -19.46
CA LEU A 43 38.51 25.13 -18.13
C LEU A 43 37.10 25.72 -18.02
N VAL A 44 36.58 26.33 -19.08
CA VAL A 44 35.24 26.93 -19.10
C VAL A 44 34.16 25.84 -19.01
N THR A 45 34.30 24.74 -19.76
CA THR A 45 33.37 23.60 -19.69
C THR A 45 33.34 22.95 -18.31
N LEU A 46 34.49 22.83 -17.64
CA LEU A 46 34.56 22.24 -16.30
C LEU A 46 33.85 23.13 -15.27
N ALA A 47 34.05 24.45 -15.32
CA ALA A 47 33.41 25.40 -14.42
C ALA A 47 31.87 25.39 -14.55
N ILE A 48 31.36 25.31 -15.79
CA ILE A 48 29.91 25.21 -16.05
C ILE A 48 29.35 23.89 -15.50
N ALA A 49 30.03 22.76 -15.73
CA ALA A 49 29.60 21.46 -15.22
C ALA A 49 29.54 21.42 -13.69
N VAL A 50 30.55 21.98 -13.00
CA VAL A 50 30.57 22.07 -11.53
C VAL A 50 29.47 23.00 -11.01
N GLY A 51 29.22 24.13 -11.68
CA GLY A 51 28.13 25.05 -11.32
C GLY A 51 26.75 24.41 -11.45
N ILE A 52 26.50 23.68 -12.53
CA ILE A 52 25.23 22.95 -12.74
C ILE A 52 25.06 21.85 -11.68
N LEU A 53 26.12 21.09 -11.39
CA LEU A 53 26.08 20.03 -10.39
C LEU A 53 25.82 20.59 -8.98
N GLY A 54 26.48 21.72 -8.63
CA GLY A 54 26.25 22.42 -7.37
C GLY A 54 24.82 22.95 -7.24
N ALA A 55 24.27 23.56 -8.30
CA ALA A 55 22.89 24.05 -8.32
C ALA A 55 21.87 22.91 -8.19
N LEU A 56 22.12 21.76 -8.83
CA LEU A 56 21.28 20.56 -8.69
C LEU A 56 21.34 19.97 -7.28
N VAL A 57 22.51 19.91 -6.65
CA VAL A 57 22.66 19.46 -5.25
C VAL A 57 21.96 20.42 -4.27
N VAL A 58 22.03 21.73 -4.50
CA VAL A 58 21.33 22.72 -3.66
C VAL A 58 19.82 22.68 -3.89
N ALA A 59 19.35 22.52 -5.13
CA ALA A 59 17.93 22.39 -5.44
C ALA A 59 17.33 21.08 -4.91
N THR A 60 18.09 19.98 -4.91
CA THR A 60 17.67 18.70 -4.33
C THR A 60 17.72 18.72 -2.81
N ARG A 61 18.72 19.34 -2.19
CA ARG A 61 18.75 19.56 -0.73
C ARG A 61 17.65 20.52 -0.25
N GLY A 62 17.36 21.56 -1.01
CA GLY A 62 16.26 22.50 -0.73
C GLY A 62 14.88 21.86 -0.83
N ARG A 63 14.73 20.79 -1.62
CA ARG A 63 13.50 19.96 -1.66
C ARG A 63 13.44 18.89 -0.56
N LEU A 64 14.57 18.46 -0.02
CA LEU A 64 14.65 17.53 1.12
C LEU A 64 14.45 18.23 2.48
N VAL A 65 14.60 19.55 2.53
CA VAL A 65 13.90 20.38 3.52
C VAL A 65 12.46 20.54 3.05
N THR A 66 11.76 19.42 2.89
CA THR A 66 10.32 19.40 3.07
C THR A 66 10.07 20.05 4.41
N SER A 67 9.53 21.27 4.36
CA SER A 67 8.47 21.72 5.24
C SER A 67 8.23 20.71 6.37
N SER A 68 8.88 20.92 7.51
CA SER A 68 8.46 20.34 8.77
C SER A 68 7.11 20.98 9.11
N ARG A 69 6.09 20.65 8.31
CA ARG A 69 4.72 21.05 8.55
C ARG A 69 4.35 20.24 9.77
N GLU A 70 4.34 20.92 10.91
CA GLU A 70 3.82 20.36 12.14
C GLU A 70 2.44 19.76 11.80
N LEU A 71 2.34 18.44 11.88
CA LEU A 71 1.11 17.73 11.57
C LEU A 71 0.03 18.24 12.52
N PRO A 72 -1.22 18.43 12.07
CA PRO A 72 -2.34 18.68 12.98
C PRO A 72 -2.31 17.69 14.16
N PRO A 73 -2.64 18.13 15.39
CA PRO A 73 -2.57 17.28 16.58
C PRO A 73 -3.30 15.94 16.43
N GLU A 74 -4.46 15.95 15.77
CA GLU A 74 -5.25 14.75 15.49
C GLU A 74 -4.54 13.76 14.57
N GLU A 75 -3.81 14.24 13.56
CA GLU A 75 -3.00 13.40 12.67
C GLU A 75 -1.83 12.77 13.40
N GLN A 76 -1.23 13.47 14.37
CA GLN A 76 -0.18 12.90 15.22
C GLN A 76 -0.72 11.78 16.11
N VAL A 77 -1.88 11.99 16.73
CA VAL A 77 -2.56 10.99 17.57
C VAL A 77 -2.88 9.75 16.75
N VAL A 78 -3.55 9.89 15.60
CA VAL A 78 -3.92 8.74 14.76
C VAL A 78 -2.70 8.03 14.18
N ARG A 79 -1.62 8.75 13.85
CA ARG A 79 -0.35 8.12 13.45
C ARG A 79 0.22 7.24 14.58
N GLY A 80 0.14 7.70 15.83
CA GLY A 80 0.50 6.92 17.01
C GLY A 80 -0.35 5.65 17.15
N LEU A 81 -1.67 5.81 17.16
CA LEU A 81 -2.63 4.70 17.28
C LEU A 81 -2.47 3.66 16.15
N THR A 82 -2.24 4.14 14.92
CA THR A 82 -1.97 3.27 13.76
C THR A 82 -0.68 2.48 13.95
N SER A 83 0.36 3.10 14.51
CA SER A 83 1.63 2.41 14.78
C SER A 83 1.45 1.31 15.82
N GLU A 84 0.68 1.57 16.87
CA GLU A 84 0.32 0.56 17.89
C GLU A 84 -0.51 -0.58 17.31
N LEU A 85 -1.50 -0.27 16.48
CA LEU A 85 -2.31 -1.28 15.78
C LEU A 85 -1.44 -2.19 14.92
N LEU A 86 -0.52 -1.62 14.13
CA LEU A 86 0.40 -2.39 13.28
C LEU A 86 1.34 -3.27 14.11
N ALA A 87 1.79 -2.81 15.28
CA ALA A 87 2.59 -3.62 16.19
C ALA A 87 1.81 -4.84 16.71
N LEU A 88 0.56 -4.63 17.17
CA LEU A 88 -0.31 -5.72 17.61
C LEU A 88 -0.64 -6.69 16.45
N ALA A 89 -0.84 -6.17 15.24
CA ALA A 89 -1.10 -7.00 14.06
C ALA A 89 0.13 -7.86 13.71
N ALA A 90 1.34 -7.30 13.83
CA ALA A 90 2.59 -8.04 13.63
C ALA A 90 2.78 -9.18 14.63
N GLU A 91 2.21 -9.07 15.83
CA GLU A 91 2.19 -10.11 16.85
C GLU A 91 1.02 -11.11 16.67
N GLY A 92 0.09 -10.85 15.75
CA GLY A 92 -1.15 -11.63 15.61
C GLY A 92 -2.15 -11.41 16.75
N SER A 93 -1.99 -10.33 17.53
CA SER A 93 -2.78 -10.01 18.72
C SER A 93 -4.14 -9.34 18.37
N TYR A 94 -4.90 -9.92 17.45
CA TYR A 94 -6.17 -9.34 16.95
C TYR A 94 -7.24 -9.09 18.02
N PRO A 95 -7.46 -9.95 19.03
CA PRO A 95 -8.40 -9.65 20.11
C PRO A 95 -8.07 -8.36 20.86
N GLU A 96 -6.78 -8.05 21.00
CA GLU A 96 -6.33 -6.82 21.64
C GLU A 96 -6.60 -5.59 20.77
N ILE A 97 -6.42 -5.70 19.45
CA ILE A 97 -6.80 -4.65 18.48
C ILE A 97 -8.29 -4.35 18.59
N VAL A 98 -9.13 -5.39 18.64
CA VAL A 98 -10.59 -5.23 18.78
C VAL A 98 -10.93 -4.51 20.08
N ARG A 99 -10.36 -4.97 21.20
CA ARG A 99 -10.60 -4.40 22.51
C ARG A 99 -10.20 -2.92 22.60
N ARG A 100 -9.06 -2.54 22.02
CA ARG A 100 -8.52 -1.18 22.10
C ARG A 100 -9.13 -0.22 21.09
N PHE A 101 -9.30 -0.65 19.85
CA PHE A 101 -9.59 0.27 18.75
C PHE A 101 -10.98 0.07 18.15
N CYS A 102 -11.58 -1.10 18.24
CA CYS A 102 -12.88 -1.37 17.61
C CYS A 102 -14.04 -1.18 18.59
N ARG A 103 -13.90 -1.71 19.81
CA ARG A 103 -14.94 -1.64 20.84
C ARG A 103 -15.36 -0.22 21.26
N PRO A 104 -14.47 0.80 21.28
CA PRO A 104 -14.89 2.18 21.52
C PRO A 104 -15.96 2.66 20.52
N ASN A 105 -16.04 2.07 19.32
CA ASN A 105 -17.11 2.29 18.34
C ASN A 105 -18.38 1.49 18.69
N SER A 106 -18.94 1.76 19.88
CA SER A 106 -19.99 0.94 20.48
C SER A 106 -21.24 0.76 19.61
N ALA A 107 -21.65 1.80 18.88
CA ALA A 107 -22.81 1.74 18.00
C ALA A 107 -22.60 0.79 16.80
N GLU A 108 -21.45 0.87 16.13
CA GLU A 108 -21.12 0.00 15.00
C GLU A 108 -20.92 -1.45 15.47
N PHE A 109 -20.28 -1.61 16.62
CA PHE A 109 -20.09 -2.91 17.25
C PHE A 109 -21.42 -3.57 17.65
N GLN A 110 -22.38 -2.79 18.17
CA GLN A 110 -23.75 -3.26 18.44
C GLN A 110 -24.49 -3.66 17.17
N ALA A 111 -24.32 -2.92 16.07
CA ALA A 111 -24.93 -3.26 14.78
C ALA A 111 -24.38 -4.59 14.22
N ILE A 112 -23.07 -4.83 14.36
CA ILE A 112 -22.43 -6.11 14.03
C ILE A 112 -23.04 -7.24 14.86
N GLU A 113 -23.09 -7.08 16.20
CA GLU A 113 -23.66 -8.09 17.10
C GLU A 113 -25.13 -8.39 16.75
N GLN A 114 -25.94 -7.36 16.48
CA GLN A 114 -27.34 -7.53 16.08
C GLN A 114 -27.47 -8.31 14.77
N THR A 115 -26.62 -8.03 13.78
CA THR A 115 -26.67 -8.72 12.49
C THR A 115 -26.22 -10.18 12.64
N LEU A 116 -25.19 -10.45 13.44
CA LEU A 116 -24.76 -11.80 13.78
C LEU A 116 -25.84 -12.57 14.56
N GLN A 117 -26.58 -11.89 15.45
CA GLN A 117 -27.75 -12.45 16.13
C GLN A 117 -28.84 -12.83 15.12
N GLU A 118 -29.14 -11.98 14.15
CA GLU A 118 -30.12 -12.27 13.08
C GLU A 118 -29.72 -13.46 12.21
N ILE A 119 -28.42 -13.59 11.91
CA ILE A 119 -27.86 -14.72 11.15
C ILE A 119 -27.98 -16.03 11.94
N VAL A 120 -27.55 -16.04 13.19
CA VAL A 120 -27.40 -17.28 13.98
C VAL A 120 -28.71 -17.73 14.64
N ARG A 121 -29.52 -16.78 15.12
CA ARG A 121 -30.73 -17.07 15.93
C ARG A 121 -32.00 -16.46 15.36
N GLY A 122 -31.88 -15.48 14.47
CA GLY A 122 -33.01 -14.78 13.87
C GLY A 122 -33.39 -15.36 12.51
N ARG A 123 -33.67 -14.46 11.56
CA ARG A 123 -34.24 -14.82 10.26
C ARG A 123 -33.29 -15.63 9.37
N GLY A 124 -31.97 -15.52 9.55
CA GLY A 124 -30.97 -16.28 8.80
C GLY A 124 -30.75 -17.71 9.29
N ALA A 125 -31.20 -18.05 10.50
CA ALA A 125 -30.90 -19.33 11.14
C ALA A 125 -31.36 -20.56 10.33
N PRO A 126 -32.54 -20.57 9.67
CA PRO A 126 -32.94 -21.69 8.81
C PRO A 126 -31.98 -21.91 7.64
N GLY A 127 -31.58 -20.84 6.94
CA GLY A 127 -30.60 -20.91 5.85
C GLY A 127 -29.24 -21.40 6.34
N LEU A 128 -28.82 -20.97 7.54
CA LEU A 128 -27.55 -21.37 8.15
C LEU A 128 -27.54 -22.88 8.46
N ASN A 129 -28.67 -23.42 8.91
CA ASN A 129 -28.84 -24.86 9.11
C ASN A 129 -28.78 -25.65 7.80
N ILE A 130 -29.38 -25.13 6.73
CA ILE A 130 -29.30 -25.75 5.39
C ILE A 130 -27.86 -25.74 4.87
N PHE A 131 -27.15 -24.62 5.01
CA PHE A 131 -25.72 -24.53 4.68
C PHE A 131 -24.91 -25.58 5.45
N ARG A 132 -25.07 -25.64 6.78
CA ARG A 132 -24.37 -26.61 7.64
C ARG A 132 -24.63 -28.06 7.23
N ALA A 133 -25.87 -28.40 6.87
CA ALA A 133 -26.24 -29.73 6.42
C ALA A 133 -25.69 -30.07 5.02
N SER A 134 -25.54 -29.06 4.16
CA SER A 134 -25.10 -29.24 2.77
C SER A 134 -23.58 -29.32 2.63
N ALA A 135 -22.84 -28.53 3.41
CA ALA A 135 -21.39 -28.41 3.27
C ALA A 135 -20.62 -29.51 4.00
N THR A 136 -21.15 -30.09 5.10
CA THR A 136 -20.51 -31.20 5.85
C THR A 136 -19.00 -31.04 6.10
N ASP A 137 -18.53 -29.84 6.45
CA ASP A 137 -17.11 -29.52 6.65
C ASP A 137 -16.20 -29.71 5.41
N ASP A 138 -16.78 -29.69 4.20
CA ASP A 138 -16.09 -29.72 2.90
C ASP A 138 -16.08 -28.32 2.27
N LEU A 139 -14.89 -27.84 1.90
CA LEU A 139 -14.69 -26.49 1.37
C LEU A 139 -15.25 -26.31 -0.04
N GLU A 140 -15.12 -27.33 -0.87
CA GLU A 140 -15.57 -27.28 -2.25
C GLU A 140 -17.09 -27.31 -2.31
N GLU A 141 -17.74 -28.12 -1.47
CA GLU A 141 -19.21 -28.11 -1.37
C GLU A 141 -19.74 -26.80 -0.76
N ALA A 142 -19.05 -26.24 0.25
CA ALA A 142 -19.39 -24.93 0.79
C ALA A 142 -19.31 -23.82 -0.27
N LYS A 143 -18.26 -23.83 -1.11
CA LYS A 143 -18.09 -22.89 -2.22
C LYS A 143 -19.18 -23.03 -3.26
N LYS A 144 -19.42 -24.25 -3.78
CA LYS A 144 -20.51 -24.51 -4.74
C LYS A 144 -21.86 -24.11 -4.18
N PHE A 145 -22.09 -24.29 -2.87
CA PHE A 145 -23.31 -23.81 -2.23
C PHE A 145 -23.43 -22.29 -2.35
N VAL A 146 -22.43 -21.54 -1.92
CA VAL A 146 -22.47 -20.08 -1.92
C VAL A 146 -22.55 -19.50 -3.34
N GLU A 147 -21.77 -20.04 -4.29
CA GLU A 147 -21.75 -19.60 -5.69
C GLU A 147 -23.11 -19.74 -6.39
N ARG A 148 -23.87 -20.81 -6.09
CA ARG A 148 -25.23 -21.02 -6.62
C ARG A 148 -26.19 -19.89 -6.26
N HIS A 149 -25.91 -19.13 -5.20
CA HIS A 149 -26.74 -18.01 -4.75
C HIS A 149 -26.19 -16.63 -5.18
N GLY A 150 -25.16 -16.58 -6.02
CA GLY A 150 -24.71 -15.36 -6.70
C GLY A 150 -24.23 -14.27 -5.74
N THR A 151 -23.31 -14.60 -4.84
CA THR A 151 -22.62 -13.64 -3.98
C THR A 151 -21.51 -12.90 -4.73
N GLN A 152 -21.23 -11.68 -4.31
CA GLN A 152 -20.10 -10.89 -4.83
C GLN A 152 -18.77 -11.40 -4.27
N HIS A 153 -18.78 -11.96 -3.06
CA HIS A 153 -17.58 -12.38 -2.34
C HIS A 153 -17.67 -13.83 -1.84
N PRO A 154 -17.71 -14.84 -2.75
CA PRO A 154 -17.98 -16.23 -2.38
C PRO A 154 -16.97 -16.79 -1.36
N ASP A 155 -15.68 -16.58 -1.56
CA ASP A 155 -14.64 -17.07 -0.63
C ASP A 155 -14.78 -16.47 0.77
N TYR A 156 -15.06 -15.16 0.87
CA TYR A 156 -15.27 -14.48 2.14
C TYR A 156 -16.53 -14.98 2.85
N VAL A 157 -17.64 -15.10 2.11
CA VAL A 157 -18.92 -15.59 2.63
C VAL A 157 -18.79 -17.04 3.12
N VAL A 158 -18.10 -17.91 2.39
CA VAL A 158 -17.78 -19.27 2.84
C VAL A 158 -16.95 -19.23 4.13
N GLY A 159 -15.92 -18.38 4.17
CA GLY A 159 -15.09 -18.16 5.36
C GLY A 159 -15.90 -17.82 6.60
N LEU A 160 -16.79 -16.83 6.47
CA LEU A 160 -17.66 -16.35 7.53
C LEU A 160 -18.68 -17.41 7.95
N LEU A 161 -19.37 -18.05 7.01
CA LEU A 161 -20.33 -19.10 7.31
C LEU A 161 -19.66 -20.28 8.03
N ALA A 162 -18.46 -20.67 7.59
CA ALA A 162 -17.70 -21.72 8.26
C ALA A 162 -17.30 -21.33 9.68
N ALA A 163 -16.85 -20.08 9.90
CA ALA A 163 -16.54 -19.56 11.23
C ALA A 163 -17.76 -19.51 12.16
N LEU A 164 -18.96 -19.32 11.61
CA LEU A 164 -20.24 -19.34 12.33
C LEU A 164 -20.72 -20.75 12.66
N THR A 165 -20.47 -21.75 11.80
CA THR A 165 -21.09 -23.08 11.93
C THR A 165 -20.19 -24.18 12.49
N PHE A 166 -18.90 -24.18 12.17
CA PHE A 166 -18.01 -25.30 12.46
C PHE A 166 -17.05 -24.96 13.61
N GLN A 167 -17.47 -25.29 14.84
CA GLN A 167 -16.68 -25.00 16.03
C GLN A 167 -15.35 -25.77 16.08
N ASP A 168 -15.25 -26.98 15.50
CA ASP A 168 -14.05 -27.84 15.58
C ASP A 168 -13.67 -28.55 14.26
N GLY A 169 -14.06 -27.99 13.11
CA GLY A 169 -13.88 -28.61 11.79
C GLY A 169 -12.57 -28.29 11.05
N ALA A 170 -12.24 -29.10 10.04
CA ALA A 170 -11.13 -28.91 9.12
C ALA A 170 -11.26 -27.60 8.31
N LEU A 171 -12.49 -27.16 8.01
CA LEU A 171 -12.73 -25.84 7.41
C LEU A 171 -12.21 -24.72 8.28
N ARG A 172 -12.46 -24.79 9.60
CA ARG A 172 -12.01 -23.76 10.55
C ARG A 172 -10.49 -23.65 10.56
N ALA A 173 -9.80 -24.79 10.63
CA ALA A 173 -8.34 -24.82 10.63
C ALA A 173 -7.76 -24.27 9.33
N THR A 174 -8.38 -24.57 8.19
CA THR A 174 -7.95 -24.11 6.86
C THR A 174 -8.22 -22.61 6.67
N LEU A 175 -9.28 -22.09 7.26
CA LEU A 175 -9.73 -20.70 7.12
C LEU A 175 -9.25 -19.78 8.26
N GLY A 176 -8.45 -20.31 9.20
CA GLY A 176 -7.83 -19.54 10.28
C GLY A 176 -8.80 -18.98 11.32
N GLY A 177 -9.97 -19.61 11.52
CA GLY A 177 -11.03 -19.09 12.38
C GLY A 177 -10.90 -19.45 13.86
N ALA A 178 -11.10 -18.47 14.76
CA ALA A 178 -11.48 -18.73 16.14
C ALA A 178 -13.01 -18.96 16.22
N PRO A 179 -13.51 -19.82 17.12
CA PRO A 179 -14.95 -20.01 17.27
C PRO A 179 -15.58 -18.71 17.78
N LEU A 180 -16.71 -18.30 17.18
CA LEU A 180 -17.49 -17.18 17.71
C LEU A 180 -18.18 -17.62 19.01
N GLY A 181 -17.66 -17.16 20.14
CA GLY A 181 -18.12 -17.48 21.49
C GLY A 181 -19.35 -16.67 21.89
N THR A 182 -19.48 -16.35 23.18
CA THR A 182 -20.52 -15.43 23.68
C THR A 182 -20.25 -13.98 23.29
N GLN A 183 -19.01 -13.67 22.87
CA GLN A 183 -18.52 -12.37 22.42
C GLN A 183 -18.46 -12.31 20.88
N ARG A 184 -19.57 -12.63 20.20
CA ARG A 184 -19.59 -12.88 18.74
C ARG A 184 -19.05 -11.73 17.91
N ALA A 185 -19.44 -10.48 18.17
CA ALA A 185 -18.89 -9.35 17.43
C ALA A 185 -17.38 -9.17 17.65
N GLU A 186 -16.88 -9.50 18.84
CA GLU A 186 -15.46 -9.37 19.23
C GLU A 186 -14.63 -10.41 18.48
N ASP A 187 -15.07 -11.66 18.54
CA ASP A 187 -14.45 -12.78 17.84
C ASP A 187 -14.53 -12.61 16.30
N PHE A 188 -15.65 -12.06 15.79
CA PHE A 188 -15.84 -11.78 14.38
C PHE A 188 -14.88 -10.69 13.89
N CYS A 189 -14.77 -9.58 14.62
CA CYS A 189 -13.83 -8.51 14.24
C CYS A 189 -12.39 -9.01 14.28
N ALA A 190 -12.04 -9.83 15.28
CA ALA A 190 -10.70 -10.41 15.39
C ALA A 190 -10.39 -11.36 14.22
N TRP A 191 -11.34 -12.22 13.85
CA TRP A 191 -11.23 -13.08 12.66
C TRP A 191 -11.09 -12.26 11.37
N HIS A 192 -11.91 -11.23 11.18
CA HIS A 192 -11.87 -10.38 9.99
C HIS A 192 -10.53 -9.65 9.85
N LEU A 193 -10.02 -9.09 10.96
CA LEU A 193 -8.68 -8.49 11.01
C LEU A 193 -7.58 -9.53 10.76
N GLY A 194 -7.76 -10.74 11.28
CA GLY A 194 -6.91 -11.88 10.97
C GLY A 194 -6.77 -12.09 9.47
N LEU A 195 -7.88 -12.16 8.73
CA LEU A 195 -7.85 -12.28 7.27
C LEU A 195 -7.16 -11.10 6.58
N ALA A 196 -7.39 -9.87 7.08
CA ALA A 196 -6.81 -8.66 6.50
C ALA A 196 -5.28 -8.61 6.62
N PHE A 197 -4.76 -9.05 7.76
CA PHE A 197 -3.33 -8.93 8.08
C PHE A 197 -2.54 -10.24 7.91
N HIS A 198 -3.19 -11.40 7.73
CA HIS A 198 -2.49 -12.70 7.68
C HIS A 198 -1.42 -12.81 6.58
N ARG A 199 -1.59 -12.09 5.46
CA ARG A 199 -0.67 -12.14 4.31
C ARG A 199 0.19 -10.89 4.16
N VAL A 200 0.31 -10.07 5.21
CA VAL A 200 1.08 -8.83 5.17
C VAL A 200 2.12 -8.81 6.26
N ASP A 201 3.32 -8.32 5.93
CA ASP A 201 4.34 -8.07 6.95
C ASP A 201 4.03 -6.74 7.66
N ALA A 202 3.16 -6.79 8.66
CA ALA A 202 2.80 -5.63 9.48
C ALA A 202 4.00 -5.03 10.22
N ARG A 203 5.07 -5.81 10.47
CA ARG A 203 6.29 -5.32 11.13
C ARG A 203 7.08 -4.40 10.22
N ALA A 204 7.05 -4.65 8.91
CA ALA A 204 7.73 -3.84 7.92
C ALA A 204 6.86 -2.70 7.34
N ALA A 205 5.61 -2.58 7.81
CA ALA A 205 4.66 -1.56 7.38
C ALA A 205 5.11 -0.15 7.78
N ARG A 206 4.76 0.85 6.97
CA ARG A 206 5.06 2.27 7.21
C ARG A 206 3.84 3.13 6.95
N ILE A 207 3.57 4.08 7.84
CA ILE A 207 2.49 5.06 7.68
C ILE A 207 2.98 6.16 6.73
N ALA A 208 2.52 6.12 5.48
CA ALA A 208 2.89 7.06 4.44
C ALA A 208 2.20 8.40 4.63
N GLU A 209 0.89 8.38 4.87
CA GLU A 209 0.06 9.58 5.01
C GLU A 209 -0.98 9.36 6.11
N VAL A 210 -1.37 10.45 6.77
CA VAL A 210 -2.55 10.51 7.60
C VAL A 210 -3.29 11.79 7.21
N GLY A 211 -4.60 11.73 7.00
CA GLY A 211 -5.36 12.94 6.69
C GLY A 211 -6.86 12.72 6.65
N TRP A 212 -7.61 13.83 6.70
CA TRP A 212 -9.07 13.82 6.62
C TRP A 212 -9.56 13.34 5.25
N ARG A 213 -10.58 12.48 5.26
CA ARG A 213 -11.31 11.97 4.09
C ARG A 213 -12.79 11.85 4.43
N ASP A 214 -13.63 11.96 3.42
CA ASP A 214 -15.07 11.71 3.55
C ASP A 214 -15.33 10.21 3.65
N GLY A 215 -16.08 9.80 4.66
CA GLY A 215 -16.57 8.43 4.82
C GLY A 215 -17.72 8.11 3.85
N PRO A 216 -18.17 6.86 3.80
CA PRO A 216 -19.23 6.42 2.89
C PRO A 216 -20.57 7.15 3.04
N ARG A 217 -20.84 7.77 4.20
CA ARG A 217 -22.06 8.55 4.45
C ARG A 217 -21.76 10.04 4.64
N GLY A 218 -20.60 10.50 4.15
CA GLY A 218 -20.13 11.89 4.28
C GLY A 218 -19.67 12.25 5.69
N GLU A 219 -19.52 11.28 6.60
CA GLU A 219 -18.94 11.56 7.90
C GLU A 219 -17.42 11.76 7.79
N PRO A 220 -16.85 12.81 8.39
CA PRO A 220 -15.41 13.04 8.32
C PRO A 220 -14.67 11.95 9.08
N ARG A 221 -13.64 11.37 8.46
CA ARG A 221 -12.77 10.36 9.06
C ARG A 221 -11.32 10.72 8.82
N LEU A 222 -10.46 10.34 9.76
CA LEU A 222 -9.03 10.49 9.58
C LEU A 222 -8.47 9.16 9.07
N VAL A 223 -7.89 9.15 7.88
CA VAL A 223 -7.47 7.90 7.23
C VAL A 223 -5.96 7.82 7.24
N ALA A 224 -5.43 6.74 7.83
CA ALA A 224 -4.02 6.41 7.75
C ALA A 224 -3.76 5.52 6.52
N ILE A 225 -2.91 5.99 5.62
CA ILE A 225 -2.44 5.24 4.47
C ILE A 225 -1.14 4.53 4.83
N VAL A 226 -1.16 3.20 4.77
CA VAL A 226 -0.07 2.32 5.14
C VAL A 226 0.52 1.69 3.89
N THR A 227 1.84 1.76 3.78
CA THR A 227 2.63 1.08 2.75
C THR A 227 3.33 -0.13 3.34
N TYR A 228 3.39 -1.21 2.56
CA TYR A 228 4.07 -2.45 2.89
C TYR A 228 5.21 -2.68 1.87
N PRO A 229 6.28 -3.41 2.23
CA PRO A 229 7.36 -3.71 1.28
C PRO A 229 6.85 -4.46 0.04
N GLU A 230 5.95 -5.41 0.25
CA GLU A 230 5.21 -6.12 -0.79
C GLU A 230 3.77 -5.62 -0.79
N SER A 231 3.22 -5.37 -1.98
CA SER A 231 1.83 -4.94 -2.09
C SER A 231 0.91 -6.06 -1.60
N PRO A 232 0.10 -5.83 -0.56
CA PRO A 232 -0.74 -6.86 0.00
C PRO A 232 -1.81 -7.27 -1.02
N THR A 233 -2.02 -8.58 -1.15
CA THR A 233 -3.16 -9.10 -1.92
C THR A 233 -4.41 -8.93 -1.08
N VAL A 234 -5.24 -7.95 -1.43
CA VAL A 234 -6.50 -7.71 -0.72
C VAL A 234 -7.50 -8.80 -1.07
N VAL A 235 -7.99 -9.50 -0.06
CA VAL A 235 -9.08 -10.48 -0.21
C VAL A 235 -10.39 -9.70 -0.41
N PRO A 236 -11.16 -9.96 -1.49
CA PRO A 236 -12.46 -9.32 -1.67
C PRO A 236 -13.38 -9.53 -0.46
N GLY A 237 -14.06 -8.47 -0.01
CA GLY A 237 -14.88 -8.50 1.21
C GLY A 237 -14.10 -8.34 2.53
N VAL A 238 -12.78 -8.19 2.49
CA VAL A 238 -11.95 -7.93 3.68
C VAL A 238 -11.50 -6.46 3.69
N VAL A 239 -11.32 -5.88 4.88
CA VAL A 239 -10.74 -4.53 5.02
C VAL A 239 -9.35 -4.48 4.39
N ASP A 240 -9.06 -3.40 3.65
CA ASP A 240 -7.76 -3.21 3.03
C ASP A 240 -6.77 -2.72 4.10
N PRO A 241 -5.73 -3.51 4.47
CA PRO A 241 -4.79 -3.12 5.52
C PRO A 241 -3.97 -1.87 5.16
N ARG A 242 -3.97 -1.44 3.89
CA ARG A 242 -3.34 -0.19 3.44
C ARG A 242 -4.13 1.06 3.81
N VAL A 243 -5.41 0.94 4.12
CA VAL A 243 -6.32 2.06 4.34
C VAL A 243 -7.03 1.84 5.67
N LEU A 244 -6.53 2.50 6.71
CA LEU A 244 -7.03 2.35 8.07
C LEU A 244 -7.80 3.62 8.48
N PRO A 245 -9.14 3.64 8.36
CA PRO A 245 -9.93 4.79 8.73
C PRO A 245 -10.18 4.84 10.24
N TRP A 246 -10.02 6.03 10.80
CA TRP A 246 -10.24 6.33 12.20
C TRP A 246 -11.38 7.33 12.35
N ARG A 247 -12.24 7.10 13.32
CA ARG A 247 -13.36 7.97 13.67
C ARG A 247 -13.14 8.56 15.06
N LEU A 248 -13.36 9.86 15.18
CA LEU A 248 -13.41 10.53 16.47
C LEU A 248 -14.78 10.28 17.10
N MET A 249 -14.78 9.72 18.30
CA MET A 249 -15.96 9.42 19.09
C MET A 249 -16.41 10.65 19.89
N SER A 250 -17.65 10.66 20.36
CA SER A 250 -18.22 11.78 21.11
C SER A 250 -17.53 12.09 22.43
N ASP A 251 -16.83 11.11 23.01
CA ASP A 251 -16.02 11.25 24.22
C ASP A 251 -14.57 11.71 23.94
N GLY A 252 -14.24 11.98 22.68
CA GLY A 252 -12.90 12.37 22.24
C GLY A 252 -11.94 11.21 21.99
N ALA A 253 -12.36 9.96 22.20
CA ALA A 253 -11.56 8.79 21.85
C ALA A 253 -11.54 8.57 20.33
N TRP A 254 -10.48 7.93 19.83
CA TRP A 254 -10.41 7.49 18.43
C TRP A 254 -10.67 6.00 18.34
N ALA A 255 -11.49 5.61 17.38
CA ALA A 255 -11.80 4.22 17.10
C ALA A 255 -11.48 3.87 15.64
N LEU A 256 -11.04 2.64 15.39
CA LEU A 256 -10.97 2.08 14.05
C LEU A 256 -12.40 1.94 13.53
N ALA A 257 -12.67 2.53 12.37
CA ALA A 257 -13.95 2.39 11.70
C ALA A 257 -13.88 1.23 10.71
N PHE A 258 -14.93 0.43 10.63
CA PHE A 258 -15.08 -0.47 9.50
C PHE A 258 -15.96 0.24 8.47
N ASP A 259 -15.54 0.25 7.22
CA ASP A 259 -16.48 0.56 6.16
C ASP A 259 -17.54 -0.56 6.09
N SER A 260 -18.63 -0.33 5.36
CA SER A 260 -19.73 -1.27 5.09
C SER A 260 -19.31 -2.59 4.39
N ARG A 261 -18.03 -2.97 4.47
CA ARG A 261 -17.36 -4.09 3.82
C ARG A 261 -17.33 -5.35 4.67
N LEU A 262 -17.98 -5.39 5.82
CA LEU A 262 -18.03 -6.63 6.63
C LEU A 262 -18.92 -7.72 6.00
N CYS A 263 -19.61 -7.41 4.88
CA CYS A 263 -20.47 -8.29 4.08
C CYS A 263 -21.51 -9.09 4.90
N LEU A 264 -21.82 -8.66 6.12
CA LEU A 264 -22.80 -9.34 6.98
C LEU A 264 -24.21 -9.28 6.37
N ASP A 265 -24.56 -8.18 5.73
CA ASP A 265 -25.85 -8.03 5.02
C ASP A 265 -25.93 -9.00 3.83
N GLU A 266 -24.84 -9.16 3.08
CA GLU A 266 -24.77 -10.12 1.96
C GLU A 266 -24.93 -11.56 2.43
N VAL A 267 -24.31 -11.92 3.57
CA VAL A 267 -24.50 -13.22 4.20
C VAL A 267 -25.94 -13.41 4.64
N LEU A 268 -26.53 -12.43 5.32
CA LEU A 268 -27.91 -12.51 5.75
C LEU A 268 -28.86 -12.69 4.55
N ASP A 269 -28.69 -11.89 3.49
CA ASP A 269 -29.48 -11.97 2.27
C ASP A 269 -29.34 -13.31 1.54
N LEU A 270 -28.14 -13.89 1.51
CA LEU A 270 -27.94 -15.26 1.01
C LEU A 270 -28.76 -16.26 1.84
N LEU A 271 -28.64 -16.21 3.17
CA LEU A 271 -29.30 -17.17 4.05
C LEU A 271 -30.83 -17.05 4.00
N LEU A 272 -31.35 -15.85 3.75
CA LEU A 272 -32.78 -15.63 3.53
C LEU A 272 -33.27 -16.21 2.20
N ARG A 273 -32.45 -16.14 1.13
CA ARG A 273 -32.78 -16.73 -0.18
C ARG A 273 -32.74 -18.25 -0.19
N VAL A 274 -31.81 -18.86 0.56
CA VAL A 274 -31.69 -20.32 0.73
C VAL A 274 -32.96 -20.94 1.34
N LYS A 275 -33.71 -20.17 2.14
CA LYS A 275 -34.93 -20.63 2.81
C LYS A 275 -36.12 -20.84 1.85
N LEU A 276 -36.09 -20.21 0.67
CA LEU A 276 -37.16 -20.25 -0.33
C LEU A 276 -36.94 -21.39 -1.32
#